data_AF-A0AAP2E2L4-F1
#
_entry.id   AF-A0AAP2E2L4-F1
#
_cell.length_a   1.000
_cell.length_b   1.000
_cell.length_c   1.000
_cell.angle_alpha   90.00
_cell.angle_beta   90.00
_cell.angle_gamma   90.00
#
_symmetry.space_group_name_H-M   'P 1'
#
loop_
_entity.id
_entity.type
_entity.pdbx_description
1 polymer ?
#
loop_
_entity_poly.entity_id
_entity_poly.type
_entity_poly.pdbx_seq_one_letter_code
_entity_poly.pdbx_strand_id
1 'polypeptide(L)' 'MHRPGIASVIGNTIFLNKTTIEEVEKYHKDTLKIAIEQANQEWNRIVGARNRLRDEEKNHRIHIENVSKRINFDD' A
#
# COMPACT_ATOMS: atom_id res chain seq x y z
N MET A 1 7.67 -1.46 24.88
CA MET A 1 8.76 -2.42 24.57
C MET A 1 8.74 -2.74 23.08
N HIS A 2 9.71 -2.24 22.30
CA HIS A 2 9.97 -2.66 20.92
C HIS A 2 11.27 -3.46 20.93
N ARG A 3 11.19 -4.79 20.82
CA ARG A 3 12.37 -5.63 20.64
C ARG A 3 12.45 -6.01 19.17
N PRO A 4 13.44 -5.50 18.41
CA PRO A 4 13.60 -5.87 17.01
C PRO A 4 13.75 -7.38 16.83
N GLY A 5 13.24 -7.92 15.72
CA GLY A 5 13.44 -9.32 15.32
C GLY A 5 12.52 -10.36 15.99
N ILE A 6 11.51 -9.93 16.76
CA ILE A 6 10.53 -10.85 17.36
C ILE A 6 9.26 -11.02 16.52
N ALA A 7 9.00 -10.11 15.57
CA ALA A 7 7.77 -10.13 14.77
C ALA A 7 8.07 -10.39 13.29
N SER A 8 7.26 -11.23 12.65
CA SER A 8 7.27 -11.46 11.21
C SER A 8 5.85 -11.55 10.66
N VAL A 9 5.66 -11.23 9.39
CA VAL A 9 4.34 -11.26 8.73
C VAL A 9 4.37 -12.24 7.56
N ILE A 10 3.38 -13.14 7.50
CA ILE A 10 3.16 -14.03 6.35
C ILE A 10 1.68 -13.90 5.96
N GLY A 11 1.43 -13.35 4.76
CA GLY A 11 0.07 -13.04 4.32
C GLY A 11 -0.61 -12.05 5.26
N ASN A 12 -1.77 -12.43 5.81
CA ASN A 12 -2.53 -11.66 6.78
C ASN A 12 -2.24 -12.04 8.25
N THR A 13 -1.23 -12.88 8.49
CA THR A 13 -0.92 -13.39 9.83
C THR A 13 0.38 -12.79 10.35
N ILE A 14 0.35 -12.32 11.60
CA ILE A 14 1.51 -11.84 12.34
C ILE A 14 1.99 -12.93 13.28
N PHE A 15 3.27 -13.27 13.20
CA PHE A 15 3.94 -14.21 14.09
C PHE A 15 4.80 -13.43 15.08
N LEU A 16 4.60 -13.69 16.37
CA LEU A 16 5.40 -13.13 17.45
C LEU A 16 6.22 -14.26 18.09
N ASN A 17 7.51 -14.30 17.76
CA ASN A 17 8.46 -15.24 18.31
C ASN A 17 8.91 -14.77 19.69
N LYS A 18 8.97 -15.70 20.65
CA LYS A 18 9.43 -15.41 22.03
C LYS A 18 8.54 -14.38 22.75
N THR A 19 7.23 -14.44 22.52
CA THR A 19 6.21 -13.64 23.21
C THR A 19 5.14 -14.57 23.75
N THR A 20 4.79 -14.43 25.02
CA THR A 20 3.73 -15.22 25.68
C THR A 20 2.35 -14.66 25.35
N ILE A 21 1.30 -15.47 25.53
CA ILE A 21 -0.07 -15.02 25.24
C ILE A 21 -0.50 -13.91 26.23
N GLU A 22 -0.02 -13.95 27.46
CA GLU A 22 -0.26 -12.96 28.51
C GLU A 22 0.38 -11.61 28.15
N GLU A 23 1.60 -11.62 27.61
CA GLU A 23 2.25 -10.41 27.09
C GLU A 23 1.49 -9.84 25.87
N VAL A 24 0.98 -10.72 25.01
CA VAL A 24 0.16 -10.29 23.86
C VAL A 24 -1.08 -9.55 24.34
N GLU A 25 -1.82 -10.12 25.29
CA GLU A 25 -3.02 -9.52 25.84
C GLU A 25 -2.73 -8.18 26.51
N LYS A 26 -1.69 -8.13 27.35
CA LYS A 26 -1.40 -6.99 28.22
C LYS A 26 -0.69 -5.83 27.51
N TYR A 27 0.15 -6.13 26.52
CA TYR A 27 1.08 -5.12 25.98
C TYR A 27 1.06 -4.99 24.46
N HIS A 28 0.75 -6.04 23.70
CA HIS A 28 0.93 -6.01 22.24
C HIS A 28 -0.36 -5.85 21.45
N LYS A 29 -1.49 -6.41 21.91
CA LYS A 29 -2.74 -6.45 21.14
C LYS A 29 -3.17 -5.09 20.62
N ASP A 30 -3.28 -4.11 21.50
CA ASP A 30 -3.83 -2.80 21.13
C ASP A 30 -2.86 -2.00 20.27
N THR A 31 -1.56 -2.04 20.61
CA THR A 31 -0.52 -1.40 19.78
C THR A 31 -0.43 -2.02 18.39
N LEU A 32 -0.50 -3.36 18.28
CA LEU A 32 -0.48 -4.04 16.99
C LEU A 32 -1.69 -3.68 16.14
N LYS A 33 -2.89 -3.61 16.73
CA LYS A 33 -4.08 -3.16 16.00
C LYS A 33 -3.89 -1.78 15.40
N ILE A 34 -3.41 -0.81 16.20
CA ILE A 34 -3.17 0.55 15.72
C ILE A 34 -2.09 0.57 14.63
N ALA A 35 -1.00 -0.17 14.80
CA ALA A 35 0.07 -0.24 13.82
C ALA A 35 -0.40 -0.83 12.47
N ILE A 36 -1.21 -1.89 12.50
CA ILE A 36 -1.78 -2.52 11.30
C ILE A 36 -2.74 -1.55 10.60
N GLU A 37 -3.63 -0.91 11.35
CA GLU A 37 -4.58 0.07 10.83
C GLU A 37 -3.84 1.18 10.08
N GLN A 38 -2.82 1.78 10.70
CA GLN A 38 -2.01 2.83 10.09
C GLN A 38 -1.23 2.32 8.87
N ALA A 39 -0.63 1.14 8.94
CA ALA A 39 0.08 0.54 7.81
C ALA A 39 -0.84 0.30 6.61
N ASN A 40 -2.06 -0.19 6.85
CA ASN A 40 -3.06 -0.42 5.80
C ASN A 40 -3.54 0.90 5.17
N GLN A 41 -3.81 1.92 5.99
CA GLN A 41 -4.20 3.25 5.51
C GLN A 41 -3.12 3.86 4.61
N GLU A 42 -1.85 3.80 5.04
CA GLU A 42 -0.74 4.34 4.27
C GLU A 42 -0.50 3.52 2.98
N TRP A 43 -0.58 2.20 3.05
CA TRP A 43 -0.47 1.34 1.87
C TRP A 43 -1.54 1.67 0.82
N ASN A 44 -2.80 1.82 1.25
CA ASN A 44 -3.91 2.20 0.37
C ASN A 44 -3.68 3.58 -0.25
N ARG A 45 -3.14 4.54 0.51
CA ARG A 45 -2.79 5.87 0.00
C ARG A 45 -1.72 5.79 -1.09
N ILE A 46 -0.64 5.05 -0.86
CA ILE A 46 0.47 4.88 -1.81
C ILE A 46 -0.01 4.18 -3.08
N VAL A 47 -0.71 3.06 -2.96
CA VAL A 47 -1.22 2.29 -4.10
C VAL A 47 -2.25 3.10 -4.88
N GLY A 48 -3.16 3.80 -4.20
CA GLY A 48 -4.15 4.67 -4.84
C GLY A 48 -3.52 5.85 -5.59
N ALA A 49 -2.48 6.47 -5.04
CA ALA A 49 -1.73 7.52 -5.75
C ALA A 49 -1.03 6.97 -7.00
N ARG A 50 -0.37 5.80 -6.89
CA ARG A 50 0.30 5.15 -8.01
C ARG A 50 -0.66 4.76 -9.13
N ASN A 51 -1.85 4.27 -8.79
CA ASN A 51 -2.86 3.89 -9.77
C ASN A 51 -3.41 5.13 -10.51
N ARG A 52 -3.71 6.22 -9.80
CA ARG A 52 -4.16 7.48 -10.40
C ARG A 52 -3.16 8.02 -11.43
N LEU A 53 -1.87 8.07 -11.07
CA LEU A 53 -0.83 8.49 -12.01
C LEU A 53 -0.78 7.61 -13.26
N ARG A 54 -0.90 6.29 -13.11
CA ARG A 54 -0.94 5.35 -14.24
C ARG A 54 -2.16 5.57 -15.14
N ASP A 55 -3.32 5.82 -14.55
CA ASP A 55 -4.55 6.08 -15.28
C ASP A 55 -4.48 7.42 -16.03
N GLU A 56 -3.94 8.46 -15.40
CA GLU A 56 -3.69 9.76 -16.02
C GLU A 56 -2.73 9.64 -17.21
N GLU A 57 -1.60 8.95 -17.06
CA GLU A 57 -0.67 8.70 -18.16
C GLU A 57 -1.32 7.91 -19.31
N LYS A 58 -2.12 6.90 -18.99
CA LYS A 58 -2.84 6.11 -19.98
C LYS A 58 -3.85 6.96 -20.74
N ASN A 59 -4.64 7.76 -20.03
CA ASN A 59 -5.61 8.66 -20.61
C ASN A 59 -4.94 9.73 -21.47
N HIS A 60 -3.81 10.27 -21.00
CA HIS A 60 -3.01 11.22 -21.76
C HIS A 60 -2.51 10.60 -23.07
N ARG A 61 -1.95 9.39 -23.05
CA ARG A 61 -1.52 8.69 -24.27
C ARG A 61 -2.67 8.48 -25.26
N ILE A 62 -3.81 8.00 -24.77
CA ILE A 62 -5.02 7.79 -25.61
C ILE A 62 -5.47 9.12 -26.22
N HIS A 63 -5.45 10.20 -25.44
CA HIS A 63 -5.82 11.53 -25.92
C HIS A 63 -4.89 12.00 -27.03
N ILE A 64 -3.57 11.90 -26.85
CA ILE A 64 -2.58 12.26 -27.87
C ILE A 64 -2.77 11.44 -29.15
N GLU A 65 -2.97 10.13 -29.03
CA GLU A 65 -3.20 9.25 -30.19
C GLU A 65 -4.48 9.64 -30.97
N ASN A 66 -5.55 10.01 -30.26
CA ASN A 66 -6.80 10.45 -30.88
C ASN A 66 -6.67 11.83 -31.54
N VAL A 67 -5.85 12.72 -30.98
CA VAL A 67 -5.56 14.02 -31.60
C VAL A 67 -4.68 13.83 -32.83
N SER A 68 -3.63 13.01 -32.76
CA SER A 68 -2.71 12.78 -33.89
C SER A 68 -3.42 12.18 -35.10
N LYS A 69 -4.40 11.30 -34.91
CA LYS A 69 -5.24 10.76 -36.00
C LYS A 69 -6.04 11.82 -36.75
N ARG A 70 -6.29 12.98 -36.13
CA ARG A 70 -7.08 14.08 -36.72
C ARG A 70 -6.20 15.17 -37.35
N ILE A 71 -4.89 15.12 -37.13
CA ILE A 71 -3.95 16.06 -37.72
C ILE A 71 -3.32 15.37 -38.92
N ASN A 72 -3.65 15.83 -40.12
CA ASN A 72 -3.02 15.39 -41.35
C ASN A 72 -1.96 16.44 -41.74
N PHE A 73 -0.74 15.99 -42.03
CA PHE A 73 0.39 16.88 -42.33
C PHE A 73 0.70 16.97 -43.84
N ASP A 74 -0.23 16.51 -44.68
CA ASP A 74 -0.08 16.43 -46.14
C ASP A 74 -0.54 17.71 -46.88
N ASP A 75 -0.26 18.89 -46.33
CA ASP A 75 -0.29 20.17 -47.08
C ASP A 75 1.11 20.55 -47.56
#